data_AF-A0A542ARS6-F1
#
_entry.id   AF-A0A542ARS6-F1
#
_cell.length_a   1.000
_cell.length_b   1.000
_cell.length_c   1.000
_cell.angle_alpha   90.00
_cell.angle_beta   90.00
_cell.angle_gamma   90.00
#
_symmetry.space_group_name_H-M   'P 1'
#
loop_
_entity.id
_entity.type
_entity.pdbx_description
1 polymer ?
#
loop_
_entity_poly.entity_id
_entity_poly.type
_entity_poly.pdbx_seq_one_letter_code
_entity_poly.pdbx_strand_id
1 'polypeptide(L)'
;MSWLERHEQKTSRGTVINFSQEEIATEYGSSPATINRWIQALQSANCVEQKKKGSYSITKTGHAVITKMEEIEKILGGKKNG
;
A
#
# COMPACT_ATOMS: atom_id res chain seq x y z
N MET A 1 -7.65 -5.39 4.52
CA MET A 1 -7.30 -4.98 3.14
C MET A 1 -8.32 -4.05 2.45
N SER A 2 -9.44 -3.67 3.07
CA SER A 2 -10.56 -3.03 2.34
C SER A 2 -10.34 -1.60 1.84
N TRP A 3 -9.32 -0.87 2.29
CA TRP A 3 -9.15 0.54 1.91
C TRP A 3 -8.36 0.71 0.62
N LEU A 4 -7.28 -0.07 0.43
CA LEU A 4 -6.46 -0.04 -0.78
C LEU A 4 -7.28 -0.47 -2.00
N GLU A 5 -8.05 -1.56 -1.86
CA GLU A 5 -8.94 -2.06 -2.92
C GLU A 5 -10.02 -1.03 -3.31
N ARG A 6 -10.51 -0.22 -2.36
CA ARG A 6 -11.54 0.80 -2.62
C ARG A 6 -11.01 2.02 -3.36
N HIS A 7 -9.72 2.33 -3.23
CA HIS A 7 -9.08 3.49 -3.85
C HIS A 7 -8.21 3.11 -5.04
N GLU A 8 -8.22 1.82 -5.41
CA GLU A 8 -7.50 1.29 -6.55
C GLU A 8 -8.17 1.73 -7.85
N GLN A 9 -7.43 2.48 -8.67
CA GLN A 9 -7.83 2.80 -10.03
C GLN A 9 -6.99 2.01 -11.02
N LYS A 10 -7.65 1.14 -11.77
CA LYS A 10 -7.02 0.44 -12.90
C LYS A 10 -6.82 1.44 -14.03
N THR A 11 -5.57 1.73 -14.36
CA THR A 11 -5.21 2.57 -15.51
C THR A 11 -4.45 1.75 -16.55
N SER A 12 -4.36 2.26 -17.78
CA SER A 12 -3.56 1.64 -18.86
C SER A 12 -2.06 1.52 -18.55
N ARG A 13 -1.58 2.14 -17.46
CA ARG A 13 -0.18 2.11 -17.00
C ARG A 13 0.03 1.27 -15.73
N GLY A 14 -1.02 0.59 -15.25
CA GLY A 14 -1.02 -0.17 -14.01
C GLY A 14 -1.98 0.40 -12.96
N THR A 15 -1.98 -0.24 -11.79
CA THR A 15 -2.76 0.17 -10.63
C THR A 15 -2.21 1.47 -10.05
N VAL A 16 -3.05 2.50 -10.00
CA VAL A 16 -2.76 3.78 -9.35
C VAL A 16 -3.68 3.92 -8.14
N ILE A 17 -3.12 4.32 -7.01
CA ILE A 17 -3.91 4.66 -5.83
C ILE A 17 -3.72 6.16 -5.60
N ASN A 18 -4.79 6.91 -5.85
CA ASN A 18 -4.81 8.33 -5.57
C ASN A 18 -5.23 8.49 -4.11
N PHE A 19 -4.29 8.91 -3.28
CA PHE A 19 -4.55 9.17 -1.87
C PHE A 19 -3.77 10.37 -1.38
N SER A 20 -4.41 11.17 -0.55
CA SER A 20 -3.73 12.19 0.24
C SER A 20 -3.07 11.54 1.46
N GLN A 21 -2.03 12.19 1.99
CA GLN A 21 -1.38 11.72 3.22
C GLN A 21 -2.32 11.85 4.42
N GLU A 22 -3.22 12.83 4.37
CA GLU A 22 -4.24 13.13 5.37
C GLU A 22 -5.29 12.01 5.46
N GLU A 23 -5.74 11.48 4.32
CA GLU A 23 -6.67 10.35 4.27
C GLU A 23 -6.03 9.08 4.85
N ILE A 24 -4.77 8.78 4.51
CA ILE A 24 -4.05 7.65 5.10
C ILE A 24 -3.81 7.86 6.59
N ALA A 25 -3.42 9.07 7.00
CA ALA A 25 -3.21 9.40 8.41
C ALA A 25 -4.46 9.13 9.23
N THR A 26 -5.63 9.51 8.70
CA THR A 26 -6.94 9.28 9.33
C THR A 26 -7.26 7.79 9.38
N GLU A 27 -7.14 7.07 8.27
CA GLU A 27 -7.46 5.64 8.17
C GLU A 27 -6.61 4.80 9.13
N TYR A 28 -5.32 5.10 9.25
CA TYR A 28 -4.38 4.36 10.10
C TYR A 28 -4.20 4.96 11.51
N GLY A 29 -5.00 5.97 11.89
CA GLY A 29 -4.90 6.64 13.19
C GLY A 29 -3.49 7.18 13.50
N SER A 30 -2.76 7.59 12.46
CA SER A 30 -1.34 7.93 12.50
C SER A 30 -1.12 9.39 12.13
N SER A 31 -0.04 10.01 12.61
CA SER A 31 0.26 11.40 12.22
C SER A 31 0.67 11.48 10.74
N PRO A 32 0.41 12.61 10.04
CA PRO A 32 0.90 12.83 8.68
C PRO A 32 2.41 12.64 8.54
N ALA A 33 3.19 13.03 9.56
CA ALA A 33 4.63 12.83 9.59
C ALA A 33 5.03 11.35 9.61
N THR A 34 4.29 10.51 10.33
CA THR A 34 4.47 9.05 10.35
C THR A 34 4.16 8.46 8.97
N ILE A 35 3.04 8.85 8.36
CA ILE A 35 2.67 8.40 7.01
C ILE A 35 3.74 8.80 5.98
N ASN A 36 4.24 10.03 6.05
CA ASN A 36 5.29 10.48 5.15
C ASN A 36 6.57 9.63 5.28
N ARG A 37 6.97 9.27 6.50
CA ARG A 37 8.11 8.35 6.72
C ARG A 37 7.86 6.97 6.11
N TRP A 38 6.65 6.42 6.24
CA TRP A 38 6.31 5.12 5.65
C TRP A 38 6.34 5.18 4.12
N ILE A 39 5.78 6.23 3.52
CA ILE A 39 5.83 6.43 2.06
C ILE A 39 7.29 6.53 1.59
N GLN A 40 8.13 7.31 2.27
CA GLN A 40 9.56 7.42 1.94
C GLN A 40 10.30 6.07 2.04
N ALA A 41 9.98 5.26 3.05
CA ALA A 41 10.55 3.93 3.19
C ALA A 41 10.10 3.00 2.05
N LEU A 42 8.82 3.04 1.68
CA LEU A 42 8.27 2.27 0.56
C LEU A 42 8.87 2.71 -0.78
N GLN A 43 9.11 4.01 -0.97
CA GLN A 43 9.81 4.52 -2.16
C GLN A 43 11.27 4.06 -2.20
N SER A 44 11.97 4.11 -1.06
CA SER A 44 13.36 3.66 -0.94
C SER A 44 13.50 2.16 -1.23
N ALA A 45 12.48 1.37 -0.88
CA ALA A 45 12.38 -0.05 -1.21
C ALA A 45 11.85 -0.32 -2.63
N ASN A 46 11.63 0.71 -3.44
CA ASN A 46 11.02 0.64 -4.76
C ASN A 46 9.64 -0.06 -4.77
N CYS A 47 8.89 -0.04 -3.67
CA CYS A 47 7.56 -0.64 -3.58
C CYS A 47 6.48 0.28 -4.17
N VAL A 48 6.66 1.59 -4.04
CA VAL A 48 5.75 2.61 -4.60
C VAL A 48 6.56 3.67 -5.32
N GLU A 49 5.95 4.26 -6.34
CA GLU A 49 6.51 5.40 -7.08
C GLU A 49 5.52 6.56 -7.03
N GLN A 50 6.03 7.79 -6.95
CA GLN A 50 5.19 8.99 -6.99
C GLN A 50 5.02 9.43 -8.44
N LYS A 51 3.78 9.48 -8.94
CA LYS A 51 3.47 9.95 -10.30
C LYS A 51 3.26 11.47 -10.34
N LYS A 52 2.61 12.01 -9.31
CA LYS A 52 2.42 13.46 -9.07
C LYS A 52 2.22 13.67 -7.56
N LYS A 53 2.25 14.93 -7.10
CA LYS A 53 2.03 15.25 -5.69
C LYS A 53 0.70 14.63 -5.20
N GLY A 54 0.75 13.82 -4.14
CA GLY A 54 -0.42 13.11 -3.60
C GLY A 54 -0.97 11.97 -4.47
N SER A 55 -0.17 11.42 -5.40
CA SER A 55 -0.58 10.31 -6.26
C SER A 55 0.55 9.32 -6.41
N TYR A 56 0.26 8.07 -6.06
CA TYR A 56 1.25 7.00 -6.02
C TYR A 56 0.76 5.80 -6.82
N SER A 57 1.69 5.07 -7.41
CA SER A 57 1.42 3.74 -7.99
C SER A 57 2.29 2.70 -7.33
N ILE A 58 1.78 1.48 -7.28
CA ILE A 58 2.52 0.32 -6.78
C ILE A 58 3.41 -0.18 -7.92
N THR A 59 4.68 -0.44 -7.63
CA THR A 59 5.60 -0.98 -8.65
C THR A 59 5.45 -2.51 -8.74
N LYS A 60 6.16 -3.12 -9.71
CA LYS A 60 6.30 -4.59 -9.75
C LYS A 60 6.89 -5.18 -8.47
N THR A 61 7.83 -4.46 -7.83
CA THR A 61 8.42 -4.89 -6.55
C THR A 61 7.40 -4.81 -5.42
N GLY A 62 6.60 -3.74 -5.39
CA GLY A 62 5.52 -3.59 -4.41
C GLY A 62 4.47 -4.69 -4.53
N HIS A 63 4.04 -5.02 -5.75
CA HIS A 63 3.12 -6.13 -5.99
C HIS A 63 3.69 -7.48 -5.53
N ALA A 64 4.97 -7.76 -5.80
CA ALA A 64 5.62 -9.00 -5.33
C ALA A 64 5.69 -9.09 -3.80
N VAL A 65 5.92 -7.96 -3.12
CA VAL A 65 5.90 -7.89 -1.65
C VAL A 65 4.49 -8.16 -1.11
N ILE A 66 3.46 -7.56 -1.71
CA ILE A 66 2.05 -7.78 -1.33
C ILE A 66 1.69 -9.26 -1.47
N THR A 67 2.00 -9.89 -2.61
CA THR A 67 1.73 -11.32 -2.81
C THR A 67 2.41 -12.19 -1.76
N LYS A 68 3.67 -11.91 -1.41
CA LYS A 68 4.36 -12.65 -0.33
C LYS A 68 3.72 -12.41 1.04
N MET A 69 3.26 -11.20 1.32
CA MET A 69 2.55 -10.90 2.57
C MET A 69 1.22 -11.65 2.64
N GLU A 70 0.46 -11.73 1.55
CA GLU A 70 -0.77 -12.52 1.48
C GLU A 70 -0.51 -14.03 1.67
N GLU A 71 0.59 -14.55 1.13
CA GLU A 71 1.02 -15.93 1.39
C GLU A 71 1.33 -16.15 2.88
N ILE A 72 2.04 -15.23 3.51
CA ILE A 72 2.33 -15.27 4.96
C ILE A 72 1.02 -15.21 5.76
N GLU A 73 0.11 -14.30 5.42
CA GLU A 73 -1.20 -14.18 6.06
C GLU A 73 -2.02 -15.47 5.92
N LYS A 74 -1.97 -16.16 4.78
CA LYS A 74 -2.60 -17.48 4.60
C LYS A 74 -1.97 -18.54 5.48
N ILE A 75 -0.65 -18.56 5.60
CA ILE A 75 0.07 -19.50 6.48
C ILE A 75 -0.29 -19.25 7.96
N LEU A 76 -0.33 -17.99 8.38
CA LEU A 76 -0.65 -17.61 9.75
C LEU A 76 -2.15 -17.79 10.07
N GLY A 77 -3.03 -17.39 9.15
CA GLY A 77 -4.48 -17.53 9.24
C GLY A 77 -4.97 -18.98 9.12
N GLY A 78 -4.18 -19.87 8.51
CA GLY A 78 -4.40 -21.31 8.45
C GLY A 78 -4.19 -22.06 9.76
N LYS A 79 -3.72 -21.39 10.83
CA LYS A 79 -3.76 -21.89 12.22
C LYS A 79 -4.99 -21.38 12.97
N LYS A 80 -6.19 -21.62 12.43
CA LYS A 80 -7.38 -21.82 13.27
C LYS A 80 -7.63 -23.32 13.33
N ASN A 81 -6.88 -23.99 14.20
CA ASN A 81 -7.18 -25.35 14.65
C ASN A 81 -8.31 -25.26 15.69
N GLY A 82 -9.35 -26.07 15.53
CA GLY A 82 -10.27 -26.48 16.60
C GLY A 82 -11.46 -25.58 16.83
#